data_AF-A0A955AEC9-F1
#
_entry.id   AF-A0A955AEC9-F1
#
_cell.length_a   1.000
_cell.length_b   1.000
_cell.length_c   1.000
_cell.angle_alpha   90.00
_cell.angle_beta   90.00
_cell.angle_gamma   90.00
#
_symmetry.space_group_name_H-M   'P 1'
#
loop_
_entity.id
_entity.type
_entity.pdbx_description
1 polymer ?
#
loop_
_entity_poly.entity_id
_entity_poly.type
_entity_poly.pdbx_seq_one_letter_code
_entity_poly.pdbx_strand_id
1 'polypeptide(L)'
;MATVEAHGKRRSSESDRNEADGGARGGGSTMRNPRGLRVAGTFCPEQVADPFDTVNWEQRSATIKDENGKPLFEQTDCEIPSTWSQLATNVVVSKYFYGENGTEERERSVRQLIHRVTRTIADWGVADGYFATAEDGERFYRDLTWLCLHQHGAFNSPVWFNVGLHHEYGVTGARCNWRWDEQTRAAAQPENPYEFPQASACFIQSVDDNMEDIMRLATSEAMLFKFGSGTGTDLSTIRSHREKLSGGGRPSGPLSFMRVYDQIAAVVKSGGKTRRAAKMQSLKVWHPDIMEFIECKYKEEQKAHTLIESGRYEANFNGEAYSSILFQNANLSVRVTDDFMRSVEEDGQWTTHWVTSSKADGPSYPARKVLQRMAECAWHCGDPGVQYDTTINRWHTCPNSGRINASNPCSEYM
;
A
#
# COMPACT_ATOMS: atom_id res chain seq x y z
N MET A 1 25.53 20.91 17.67
CA MET A 1 25.57 22.09 18.56
C MET A 1 26.14 23.26 17.79
N ALA A 2 25.27 24.17 17.34
CA ALA A 2 25.59 25.55 17.00
C ALA A 2 24.25 26.24 16.68
N THR A 3 23.63 26.78 17.72
CA THR A 3 22.44 27.63 17.70
C THR A 3 22.82 29.02 17.20
N VAL A 4 22.02 29.59 16.29
CA VAL A 4 22.08 31.01 15.95
C VAL A 4 20.79 31.64 16.46
N GLU A 5 20.89 32.35 17.58
CA GLU A 5 19.87 33.24 18.11
C GLU A 5 19.94 34.59 17.40
N ALA A 6 18.79 35.12 16.97
CA ALA A 6 18.65 36.51 16.55
C ALA A 6 17.73 37.24 17.55
N HIS A 7 18.35 38.12 18.35
CA HIS A 7 17.68 39.09 19.21
C HIS A 7 17.41 40.38 18.43
N GLY A 8 16.17 40.88 18.47
CA GLY A 8 15.79 42.22 18.03
C GLY A 8 14.64 42.77 18.88
N LYS A 9 14.94 43.70 19.79
CA LYS A 9 14.01 44.31 20.76
C LYS A 9 13.21 45.49 20.18
N ARG A 10 11.91 45.47 20.50
CA ARG A 10 11.00 46.54 20.98
C ARG A 10 10.79 47.80 20.12
N ARG A 11 9.50 48.12 19.92
CA ARG A 11 8.88 49.35 20.45
C ARG A 11 7.38 49.15 20.70
N SER A 12 6.93 49.82 21.75
CA SER A 12 5.63 49.78 22.43
C SER A 12 4.65 50.82 21.91
N SER A 13 3.36 50.53 21.98
CA SER A 13 2.30 51.50 22.27
C SER A 13 1.09 50.79 22.86
N GLU A 14 0.72 51.18 24.09
CA GLU A 14 -0.51 50.82 24.81
C GLU A 14 -1.73 51.62 24.30
N SER A 15 -2.89 51.24 24.85
CA SER A 15 -4.26 51.78 24.77
C SER A 15 -5.15 51.04 23.75
N ASP A 16 -6.34 50.52 24.06
CA ASP A 16 -7.25 50.75 25.18
C ASP A 16 -8.02 49.49 25.60
N ARG A 17 -8.41 49.49 26.88
CA ARG A 17 -9.32 48.53 27.51
C ARG A 17 -10.75 48.75 27.02
N ASN A 18 -11.48 47.65 26.83
CA ASN A 18 -12.90 47.62 27.15
C ASN A 18 -13.27 46.19 27.60
N GLU A 19 -13.55 46.05 28.89
CA GLU A 19 -14.28 44.93 29.46
C GLU A 19 -15.75 45.04 29.02
N ALA A 20 -16.31 43.92 28.57
CA ALA A 20 -17.75 43.68 28.63
C ALA A 20 -17.99 42.20 28.94
N ASP A 21 -18.84 42.03 29.93
CA ASP A 21 -19.18 40.86 30.73
C ASP A 21 -20.08 39.84 30.00
N GLY A 22 -20.07 38.60 30.49
CA GLY A 22 -21.23 37.71 30.51
C GLY A 22 -21.61 36.94 29.24
N GLY A 23 -21.43 35.61 29.26
CA GLY A 23 -22.24 34.72 28.41
C GLY A 23 -21.73 33.29 28.24
N ALA A 24 -21.97 32.43 29.23
CA ALA A 24 -21.90 30.98 29.05
C ALA A 24 -22.90 30.52 27.96
N ARG A 25 -22.41 29.82 26.93
CA ARG A 25 -23.19 28.96 26.01
C ARG A 25 -22.28 27.79 25.66
N GLY A 26 -22.57 26.55 26.02
CA GLY A 26 -23.82 25.84 25.82
C GLY A 26 -23.58 24.86 24.67
N GLY A 27 -23.59 23.56 24.99
CA GLY A 27 -23.19 22.47 24.09
C GLY A 27 -23.78 22.57 22.69
N GLY A 28 -22.91 22.44 21.70
CA GLY A 28 -23.29 22.30 20.29
C GLY A 28 -24.01 20.98 20.08
N SER A 29 -25.34 21.05 20.09
CA SER A 29 -26.25 20.06 19.53
C SER A 29 -25.76 19.66 18.14
N THR A 30 -25.48 18.37 17.95
CA THR A 30 -25.37 17.74 16.63
C THR A 30 -26.62 18.09 15.82
N MET A 31 -26.45 18.92 14.77
CA MET A 31 -27.54 19.24 13.87
C MET A 31 -27.95 17.97 13.11
N ARG A 32 -29.10 17.39 13.48
CA ARG A 32 -29.77 16.32 12.73
C ARG A 32 -29.96 16.80 11.28
N ASN A 33 -29.27 16.16 10.33
CA ASN A 33 -29.46 16.44 8.92
C ASN A 33 -30.64 15.58 8.40
N PRO A 34 -31.81 16.16 8.07
CA PRO A 34 -32.97 15.40 7.58
C PRO A 34 -32.74 14.75 6.19
N ARG A 35 -31.54 14.87 5.61
CA ARG A 35 -31.11 14.31 4.32
C ARG A 35 -30.09 13.17 4.41
N GLY A 36 -29.76 12.66 5.60
CA GLY A 36 -28.83 11.53 5.71
C GLY A 36 -29.36 10.24 5.05
N LEU A 37 -28.47 9.27 4.84
CA LEU A 37 -28.81 7.95 4.30
C LEU A 37 -29.71 7.19 5.29
N ARG A 38 -30.86 6.71 4.79
CA ARG A 38 -31.69 5.73 5.51
C ARG A 38 -31.24 4.34 5.12
N VAL A 39 -30.99 3.49 6.10
CA VAL A 39 -30.48 2.14 5.89
C VAL A 39 -31.56 1.16 6.28
N ALA A 40 -31.97 0.29 5.36
CA ALA A 40 -32.88 -0.82 5.66
C ALA A 40 -32.07 -2.03 6.15
N GLY A 41 -32.51 -2.69 7.22
CA GLY A 41 -31.92 -3.96 7.64
C GLY A 41 -32.16 -5.02 6.57
N THR A 42 -31.10 -5.48 5.92
CA THR A 42 -31.20 -6.36 4.75
C THR A 42 -30.58 -7.73 5.03
N PHE A 43 -29.44 -7.75 5.70
CA PHE A 43 -28.64 -8.97 5.85
C PHE A 43 -28.70 -9.54 7.25
N CYS A 44 -28.47 -8.71 8.27
CA CYS A 44 -28.55 -9.12 9.67
C CYS A 44 -30.03 -9.21 10.09
N PRO A 45 -30.52 -10.38 10.55
CA PRO A 45 -31.91 -10.51 10.97
C PRO A 45 -32.26 -9.53 12.11
N GLU A 46 -33.40 -8.85 12.03
CA GLU A 46 -33.79 -7.85 13.06
C GLU A 46 -34.08 -8.48 14.42
N GLN A 47 -34.49 -9.75 14.44
CA GLN A 47 -34.84 -10.48 15.65
C GLN A 47 -33.63 -10.92 16.49
N VAL A 48 -32.41 -10.91 15.94
CA VAL A 48 -31.22 -11.25 16.74
C VAL A 48 -30.74 -10.03 17.51
N ALA A 49 -30.38 -10.22 18.79
CA ALA A 49 -29.90 -9.12 19.61
C ALA A 49 -28.56 -8.57 19.08
N ASP A 50 -27.60 -9.45 18.80
CA ASP A 50 -26.27 -9.13 18.29
C ASP A 50 -26.02 -9.87 16.95
N PRO A 51 -25.48 -9.21 15.91
CA PRO A 51 -25.08 -9.89 14.66
C PRO A 51 -24.19 -11.13 14.88
N PHE A 52 -23.37 -11.17 15.93
CA PHE A 52 -22.51 -12.31 16.24
C PHE A 52 -23.25 -13.53 16.81
N ASP A 53 -24.51 -13.39 17.19
CA ASP A 53 -25.37 -14.50 17.65
C ASP A 53 -25.98 -15.29 16.46
N THR A 54 -25.66 -14.89 15.23
CA THR A 54 -26.13 -15.56 14.00
C THR A 54 -25.29 -16.77 13.60
N VAL A 55 -24.23 -17.08 14.35
CA VAL A 55 -23.33 -18.23 14.12
C VAL A 55 -23.05 -18.96 15.43
N ASN A 56 -22.63 -20.23 15.33
CA ASN A 56 -22.06 -20.95 16.45
C ASN A 56 -20.56 -20.68 16.54
N TRP A 57 -20.03 -20.70 17.76
CA TRP A 57 -18.62 -20.41 18.05
C TRP A 57 -17.91 -21.63 18.62
N GLU A 58 -16.63 -21.76 18.29
CA GLU A 58 -15.74 -22.84 18.77
C GLU A 58 -14.44 -22.26 19.29
N GLN A 59 -13.88 -22.90 20.33
CA GLN A 59 -12.51 -22.64 20.78
C GLN A 59 -11.54 -23.46 19.94
N ARG A 60 -10.58 -22.79 19.31
CA ARG A 60 -9.59 -23.42 18.43
C ARG A 60 -8.18 -22.89 18.72
N SER A 61 -7.19 -23.73 18.42
CA SER A 61 -5.79 -23.31 18.39
C SER A 61 -5.38 -22.95 16.97
N ALA A 62 -4.65 -21.86 16.82
CA ALA A 62 -4.02 -21.45 15.57
C ALA A 62 -2.54 -21.82 15.60
N THR A 63 -2.06 -22.55 14.59
CA THR A 63 -0.65 -22.96 14.50
C THR A 63 -0.12 -22.74 13.09
N ILE A 64 1.05 -22.12 12.97
CA ILE A 64 1.82 -22.07 11.73
C ILE A 64 3.11 -22.85 11.95
N LYS A 65 3.42 -23.74 11.02
CA LYS A 65 4.65 -24.54 11.02
C LYS A 65 5.57 -24.09 9.89
N ASP A 66 6.87 -24.27 10.07
CA ASP A 66 7.84 -24.14 8.99
C ASP A 66 7.83 -25.39 8.09
N GLU A 67 8.69 -25.39 7.06
CA GLU A 67 8.88 -26.49 6.11
C GLU A 67 9.37 -27.79 6.78
N ASN A 68 9.99 -27.69 7.96
CA ASN A 68 10.46 -28.81 8.78
C ASN A 68 9.41 -29.27 9.82
N GLY A 69 8.21 -28.67 9.82
CA GLY A 69 7.12 -29.00 10.74
C GLY A 69 7.26 -28.39 12.14
N LYS A 70 8.26 -27.54 12.39
CA LYS A 70 8.45 -26.84 13.67
C LYS A 70 7.46 -25.67 13.77
N PRO A 71 6.80 -25.47 14.93
CA PRO A 71 5.87 -24.35 15.11
C PRO A 71 6.63 -23.01 15.06
N LEU A 72 6.26 -22.16 14.11
CA LEU A 72 6.69 -20.76 14.00
C LEU A 72 5.77 -19.81 14.77
N PHE A 73 4.51 -20.19 14.94
CA PHE A 73 3.50 -19.43 15.66
C PHE A 73 2.48 -20.39 16.25
N GLU A 74 2.05 -20.12 17.48
CA GLU A 74 0.96 -20.83 18.13
C GLU A 74 0.18 -19.86 19.04
N GLN A 75 -1.15 -19.89 18.95
CA GLN A 75 -2.04 -19.24 19.91
C GLN A 75 -3.23 -20.17 20.17
N THR A 76 -3.46 -20.51 21.45
CA THR A 76 -4.57 -21.37 21.87
C THR A 76 -5.79 -20.53 22.27
N ASP A 77 -6.90 -21.21 22.52
CA ASP A 77 -8.11 -20.61 23.11
C ASP A 77 -8.63 -19.40 22.31
N CYS A 78 -8.63 -19.54 20.98
CA CYS A 78 -9.18 -18.55 20.07
C CYS A 78 -10.63 -18.88 19.74
N GLU A 79 -11.53 -17.93 19.95
CA GLU A 79 -12.94 -18.04 19.63
C GLU A 79 -13.18 -17.74 18.14
N ILE A 80 -13.59 -18.75 17.38
CA ILE A 80 -13.74 -18.71 15.92
C ILE A 80 -15.15 -19.20 15.53
N PRO A 81 -15.80 -18.64 14.50
CA PRO A 81 -17.05 -19.20 13.99
C PRO A 81 -16.84 -20.65 13.53
N SER A 82 -17.75 -21.54 13.90
CA SER A 82 -17.63 -22.98 13.62
C SER A 82 -17.54 -23.27 12.11
N THR A 83 -18.15 -22.43 11.29
CA THR A 83 -18.16 -22.53 9.82
C THR A 83 -16.83 -22.18 9.15
N TRP A 84 -15.93 -21.45 9.83
CA TRP A 84 -14.63 -21.10 9.27
C TRP A 84 -13.70 -22.32 9.23
N SER A 85 -12.79 -22.39 8.26
CA SER A 85 -11.84 -23.50 8.18
C SER A 85 -10.67 -23.33 9.16
N GLN A 86 -9.98 -24.42 9.50
CA GLN A 86 -8.76 -24.35 10.32
C GLN A 86 -7.66 -23.49 9.65
N LEU A 87 -7.60 -23.47 8.31
CA LEU A 87 -6.69 -22.59 7.59
C LEU A 87 -7.06 -21.11 7.82
N ALA A 88 -8.34 -20.77 7.77
CA ALA A 88 -8.81 -19.41 8.09
C ALA A 88 -8.48 -19.04 9.54
N THR A 89 -8.68 -19.95 10.50
CA THR A 89 -8.24 -19.78 11.90
C THR A 89 -6.75 -19.43 11.96
N ASN A 90 -5.89 -20.26 11.35
CA ASN A 90 -4.44 -20.07 11.38
C ASN A 90 -4.04 -18.70 10.80
N VAL A 91 -4.65 -18.29 9.69
CA VAL A 91 -4.34 -17.01 9.02
C VAL A 91 -4.85 -15.81 9.81
N VAL A 92 -6.12 -15.83 10.24
CA VAL A 92 -6.73 -14.69 10.95
C VAL A 92 -6.05 -14.43 12.28
N VAL A 93 -5.84 -15.49 13.06
CA VAL A 93 -5.18 -15.35 14.35
C VAL A 93 -3.73 -14.88 14.16
N SER A 94 -2.94 -15.51 13.29
CA SER A 94 -1.52 -15.14 13.16
C SER A 94 -1.26 -13.77 12.54
N LYS A 95 -2.13 -13.29 11.63
CA LYS A 95 -1.87 -12.07 10.85
C LYS A 95 -2.74 -10.88 11.26
N TYR A 96 -4.00 -11.13 11.62
CA TYR A 96 -5.00 -10.06 11.72
C TYR A 96 -5.38 -9.71 13.17
N PHE A 97 -5.22 -10.64 14.11
CA PHE A 97 -5.40 -10.31 15.52
C PHE A 97 -4.42 -9.22 15.97
N TYR A 98 -4.94 -8.22 16.66
CA TYR A 98 -4.19 -7.16 17.34
C TYR A 98 -3.51 -7.68 18.62
N GLY A 99 -2.46 -7.00 19.07
CA GLY A 99 -1.71 -7.29 20.28
C GLY A 99 -0.59 -8.31 20.10
N GLU A 100 0.40 -8.27 20.99
CA GLU A 100 1.49 -9.24 21.04
C GLU A 100 1.01 -10.58 21.61
N ASN A 101 1.40 -11.69 21.00
CA ASN A 101 0.94 -13.01 21.45
C ASN A 101 1.44 -13.31 22.88
N GLY A 102 0.53 -13.80 23.74
CA GLY A 102 0.82 -14.03 25.16
C GLY A 102 0.57 -12.84 26.08
N THR A 103 0.20 -11.67 25.55
CA THR A 103 -0.19 -10.49 26.35
C THR A 103 -1.71 -10.44 26.59
N GLU A 104 -2.14 -9.60 27.52
CA GLU A 104 -3.57 -9.38 27.82
C GLU A 104 -4.30 -8.61 26.71
N GLU A 105 -3.60 -7.72 26.01
CA GLU A 105 -4.15 -6.93 24.90
C GLU A 105 -4.36 -7.73 23.61
N ARG A 106 -3.86 -8.97 23.56
CA ARG A 106 -3.99 -9.85 22.40
C ARG A 106 -5.46 -10.17 22.12
N GLU A 107 -5.93 -9.86 20.92
CA GLU A 107 -7.23 -10.35 20.45
C GLU A 107 -7.25 -11.90 20.49
N ARG A 108 -8.35 -12.46 20.98
CA ARG A 108 -8.60 -13.90 21.10
C ARG A 108 -9.89 -14.34 20.42
N SER A 109 -10.62 -13.43 19.79
CA SER A 109 -11.87 -13.78 19.09
C SER A 109 -11.98 -13.05 17.76
N VAL A 110 -12.49 -13.76 16.75
CA VAL A 110 -12.90 -13.13 15.48
C VAL A 110 -14.00 -12.09 15.70
N ARG A 111 -14.80 -12.24 16.77
CA ARG A 111 -15.76 -11.22 17.22
C ARG A 111 -15.07 -9.88 17.47
N GLN A 112 -13.95 -9.88 18.21
CA GLN A 112 -13.20 -8.67 18.53
C GLN A 112 -12.64 -8.01 17.26
N LEU A 113 -12.02 -8.80 16.38
CA LEU A 113 -11.48 -8.31 15.11
C LEU A 113 -12.56 -7.66 14.22
N ILE A 114 -13.69 -8.35 14.03
CA ILE A 114 -14.77 -7.84 13.18
C ILE A 114 -15.40 -6.61 13.82
N HIS A 115 -15.75 -6.68 15.10
CA HIS A 115 -16.37 -5.57 15.84
C HIS A 115 -15.51 -4.32 15.75
N ARG A 116 -14.20 -4.45 16.06
CA ARG A 116 -13.27 -3.32 16.02
C ARG A 116 -13.33 -2.56 14.70
N VAL A 117 -13.39 -3.27 13.58
CA VAL A 117 -13.44 -2.64 12.26
C VAL A 117 -14.84 -2.09 11.96
N THR A 118 -15.88 -2.92 12.06
CA THR A 118 -17.22 -2.54 11.58
C THR A 118 -17.87 -1.49 12.48
N ARG A 119 -17.65 -1.55 13.80
CA ARG A 119 -18.12 -0.55 14.76
C ARG A 119 -17.47 0.80 14.50
N THR A 120 -16.14 0.83 14.40
CA THR A 120 -15.39 2.05 14.10
C THR A 120 -15.88 2.72 12.82
N ILE A 121 -16.06 1.96 11.73
CA ILE A 121 -16.56 2.50 10.46
C ILE A 121 -17.98 3.07 10.61
N ALA A 122 -18.87 2.37 11.30
CA ALA A 122 -20.24 2.83 11.52
C ALA A 122 -20.27 4.10 12.41
N ASP A 123 -19.44 4.18 13.43
CA ASP A 123 -19.33 5.35 14.31
C ASP A 123 -18.81 6.57 13.57
N TRP A 124 -17.80 6.42 12.71
CA TRP A 124 -17.37 7.50 11.83
C TRP A 124 -18.50 7.95 10.92
N GLY A 125 -19.26 7.02 10.33
CA GLY A 125 -20.42 7.36 9.51
C GLY A 125 -21.49 8.17 10.26
N VAL A 126 -21.72 7.86 11.54
CA VAL A 126 -22.62 8.63 12.41
C VAL A 126 -22.02 10.01 12.74
N ALA A 127 -20.75 10.07 13.13
CA ALA A 127 -20.06 11.29 13.51
C ALA A 127 -19.97 12.30 12.34
N ASP A 128 -19.71 11.80 11.14
CA ASP A 128 -19.63 12.59 9.91
C ASP A 128 -21.03 12.94 9.34
N GLY A 129 -22.09 12.44 9.96
CA GLY A 129 -23.47 12.75 9.59
C GLY A 129 -23.95 12.10 8.28
N TYR A 130 -23.36 10.97 7.88
CA TYR A 130 -23.79 10.21 6.71
C TYR A 130 -25.20 9.62 6.86
N PHE A 131 -25.60 9.26 8.08
CA PHE A 131 -26.88 8.58 8.35
C PHE A 131 -27.98 9.55 8.75
N ALA A 132 -29.23 9.25 8.35
CA ALA A 132 -30.38 10.08 8.71
C ALA A 132 -30.67 10.04 10.22
N THR A 133 -30.42 8.88 10.85
CA THR A 133 -30.61 8.64 12.27
C THR A 133 -29.50 7.76 12.84
N ALA A 134 -29.33 7.77 14.16
CA ALA A 134 -28.43 6.84 14.84
C ALA A 134 -28.84 5.37 14.60
N GLU A 135 -30.14 5.10 14.51
CA GLU A 135 -30.71 3.79 14.18
C GLU A 135 -30.26 3.31 12.78
N ASP A 136 -30.16 4.21 11.81
CA ASP A 136 -29.65 3.87 10.48
C ASP A 136 -28.16 3.50 10.52
N GLY A 137 -27.37 4.18 11.35
CA GLY A 137 -25.97 3.82 11.61
C GLY A 137 -25.83 2.46 12.31
N GLU A 138 -26.74 2.14 13.22
CA GLU A 138 -26.76 0.84 13.89
C GLU A 138 -27.17 -0.29 12.94
N ARG A 139 -28.17 -0.07 12.09
CA ARG A 139 -28.53 -1.01 11.02
C ARG A 139 -27.36 -1.25 10.07
N PHE A 140 -26.61 -0.21 9.72
CA PHE A 140 -25.40 -0.33 8.91
C PHE A 140 -24.32 -1.17 9.62
N TYR A 141 -24.04 -0.91 10.90
CA TYR A 141 -23.11 -1.71 11.70
C TYR A 141 -23.50 -3.19 11.71
N ARG A 142 -24.78 -3.49 11.96
CA ARG A 142 -25.30 -4.86 12.03
C ARG A 142 -25.14 -5.60 10.70
N ASP A 143 -25.56 -4.99 9.60
CA ASP A 143 -25.46 -5.60 8.26
C ASP A 143 -24.00 -5.77 7.83
N LEU A 144 -23.14 -4.77 8.05
CA LEU A 144 -21.72 -4.87 7.72
C LEU A 144 -21.01 -5.97 8.53
N THR A 145 -21.30 -6.05 9.84
CA THR A 145 -20.77 -7.09 10.72
C THR A 145 -21.21 -8.48 10.26
N TRP A 146 -22.50 -8.63 9.91
CA TRP A 146 -23.04 -9.87 9.40
C TRP A 146 -22.36 -10.30 8.10
N LEU A 147 -22.20 -9.38 7.13
CA LEU A 147 -21.55 -9.67 5.85
C LEU A 147 -20.10 -10.15 6.03
N CYS A 148 -19.35 -9.54 6.95
CA CYS A 148 -17.98 -9.96 7.27
C CYS A 148 -17.95 -11.31 8.00
N LEU A 149 -18.83 -11.52 8.98
CA LEU A 149 -18.89 -12.75 9.78
C LEU A 149 -19.24 -13.98 8.93
N HIS A 150 -20.20 -13.82 8.03
CA HIS A 150 -20.66 -14.86 7.09
C HIS A 150 -19.85 -14.92 5.79
N GLN A 151 -18.74 -14.17 5.70
CA GLN A 151 -17.81 -14.17 4.57
C GLN A 151 -18.44 -13.80 3.20
N HIS A 152 -19.49 -12.99 3.20
CA HIS A 152 -20.09 -12.41 1.99
C HIS A 152 -19.35 -11.16 1.49
N GLY A 153 -18.49 -10.57 2.32
CA GLY A 153 -17.60 -9.49 1.96
C GLY A 153 -16.42 -9.40 2.92
N ALA A 154 -15.29 -8.90 2.44
CA ALA A 154 -14.11 -8.67 3.26
C ALA A 154 -13.40 -7.40 2.82
N PHE A 155 -12.85 -6.68 3.79
CA PHE A 155 -11.99 -5.53 3.50
C PHE A 155 -10.59 -5.97 3.08
N ASN A 156 -9.87 -5.07 2.41
CA ASN A 156 -8.44 -5.24 2.18
C ASN A 156 -7.66 -5.28 3.51
N SER A 157 -6.46 -5.87 3.50
CA SER A 157 -5.73 -6.18 4.75
C SER A 157 -5.43 -4.97 5.65
N PRO A 158 -4.97 -3.80 5.15
CA PRO A 158 -4.77 -2.61 5.98
C PRO A 158 -5.97 -2.17 6.81
N VAL A 159 -7.21 -2.37 6.33
CA VAL A 159 -8.41 -2.11 7.13
C VAL A 159 -8.39 -2.97 8.40
N TRP A 160 -8.20 -4.28 8.24
CA TRP A 160 -8.16 -5.22 9.36
C TRP A 160 -6.98 -4.97 10.30
N PHE A 161 -5.84 -4.54 9.77
CA PHE A 161 -4.65 -4.25 10.57
C PHE A 161 -4.79 -2.99 11.41
N ASN A 162 -5.39 -1.92 10.87
CA ASN A 162 -5.23 -0.58 11.43
C ASN A 162 -6.54 0.04 11.94
N VAL A 163 -7.68 -0.27 11.33
CA VAL A 163 -8.95 0.40 11.67
C VAL A 163 -9.41 -0.03 13.05
N GLY A 164 -9.80 0.95 13.87
CA GLY A 164 -10.31 0.75 15.22
C GLY A 164 -9.27 0.47 16.31
N LEU A 165 -7.97 0.40 15.98
CA LEU A 165 -6.93 0.18 17.01
C LEU A 165 -6.93 1.27 18.09
N HIS A 166 -7.04 2.54 17.70
CA HIS A 166 -7.19 3.62 18.67
C HIS A 166 -8.57 3.62 19.34
N HIS A 167 -9.61 3.41 18.56
CA HIS A 167 -11.00 3.62 19.00
C HIS A 167 -11.44 2.57 20.03
N GLU A 168 -11.02 1.32 19.84
CA GLU A 168 -11.34 0.21 20.75
C GLU A 168 -10.29 -0.02 21.82
N TYR A 169 -9.00 0.22 21.51
CA TYR A 169 -7.88 -0.17 22.38
C TYR A 169 -6.97 0.99 22.81
N GLY A 170 -7.25 2.23 22.40
CA GLY A 170 -6.46 3.40 22.81
C GLY A 170 -5.04 3.43 22.26
N VAL A 171 -4.73 2.67 21.21
CA VAL A 171 -3.38 2.61 20.62
C VAL A 171 -2.92 4.00 20.17
N THR A 172 -1.66 4.31 20.47
CA THR A 172 -0.99 5.55 20.05
C THR A 172 0.33 5.26 19.37
N GLY A 173 0.87 6.21 18.60
CA GLY A 173 2.16 6.06 17.95
C GLY A 173 2.76 7.37 17.47
N ALA A 174 4.00 7.28 17.00
CA ALA A 174 4.71 8.44 16.45
C ALA A 174 4.10 8.89 15.10
N ARG A 175 4.15 10.19 14.82
CA ARG A 175 3.68 10.81 13.57
C ARG A 175 4.32 10.15 12.35
N CYS A 176 3.52 9.53 11.50
CA CYS A 176 4.03 8.85 10.30
C CYS A 176 2.99 8.58 9.20
N ASN A 177 1.76 9.07 9.33
CA ASN A 177 0.77 9.04 8.24
C ASN A 177 0.23 10.44 7.96
N TRP A 178 -0.67 10.52 6.98
CA TRP A 178 -1.30 11.76 6.58
C TRP A 178 -2.81 11.59 6.57
N ARG A 179 -3.51 12.65 7.00
CA ARG A 179 -4.95 12.80 6.83
C ARG A 179 -5.26 14.06 6.05
N TRP A 180 -6.45 14.10 5.45
CA TRP A 180 -7.02 15.35 4.97
C TRP A 180 -7.57 16.14 6.17
N ASP A 181 -7.19 17.40 6.27
CA ASP A 181 -7.77 18.37 7.19
C ASP A 181 -8.79 19.21 6.41
N GLU A 182 -10.06 19.08 6.76
CA GLU A 182 -11.14 19.82 6.10
C GLU A 182 -11.10 21.32 6.38
N GLN A 183 -10.62 21.73 7.56
CA GLN A 183 -10.57 23.13 7.96
C GLN A 183 -9.49 23.87 7.19
N THR A 184 -8.29 23.28 7.10
CA THR A 184 -7.18 23.88 6.37
C THR A 184 -7.21 23.54 4.88
N ARG A 185 -8.04 22.56 4.48
CA ARG A 185 -8.09 21.99 3.12
C ARG A 185 -6.71 21.57 2.63
N ALA A 186 -5.97 20.86 3.49
CA ALA A 186 -4.62 20.42 3.20
C ALA A 186 -4.34 19.05 3.83
N ALA A 187 -3.34 18.35 3.32
CA ALA A 187 -2.82 17.15 3.98
C ALA A 187 -2.01 17.55 5.22
N ALA A 188 -2.30 16.91 6.35
CA ALA A 188 -1.60 17.13 7.61
C ALA A 188 -1.22 15.79 8.26
N GLN A 189 -0.09 15.78 8.96
CA GLN A 189 0.28 14.62 9.79
C GLN A 189 -0.38 14.77 11.17
N PRO A 190 -1.27 13.85 11.57
CA PRO A 190 -1.85 13.87 12.91
C PRO A 190 -0.76 13.61 13.96
N GLU A 191 -0.98 14.07 15.20
CA GLU A 191 -0.10 13.77 16.33
C GLU A 191 -0.06 12.27 16.60
N ASN A 192 -1.24 11.64 16.57
CA ASN A 192 -1.40 10.20 16.68
C ASN A 192 -2.00 9.63 15.37
N PRO A 193 -1.25 8.80 14.61
CA PRO A 193 -1.72 8.24 13.36
C PRO A 193 -2.83 7.19 13.51
N TYR A 194 -3.03 6.60 14.69
CA TYR A 194 -4.03 5.56 14.90
C TYR A 194 -5.47 6.10 15.03
N GLU A 195 -5.63 7.39 15.27
CA GLU A 195 -6.93 8.09 15.16
C GLU A 195 -7.39 8.19 13.69
N PHE A 196 -6.43 8.22 12.75
CA PHE A 196 -6.69 8.34 11.31
C PHE A 196 -6.01 7.19 10.56
N PRO A 197 -6.39 5.93 10.81
CA PRO A 197 -5.61 4.77 10.40
C PRO A 197 -5.48 4.65 8.88
N GLN A 198 -4.33 4.16 8.42
CA GLN A 198 -4.12 3.84 7.01
C GLN A 198 -4.96 2.60 6.62
N ALA A 199 -5.98 2.81 5.79
CA ALA A 199 -6.97 1.79 5.42
C ALA A 199 -6.90 1.37 3.94
N SER A 200 -5.97 1.94 3.16
CA SER A 200 -5.83 1.66 1.73
C SER A 200 -4.67 0.69 1.47
N ALA A 201 -4.92 -0.33 0.65
CA ALA A 201 -3.90 -1.31 0.27
C ALA A 201 -3.00 -0.86 -0.87
N CYS A 202 -3.45 0.06 -1.72
CA CYS A 202 -2.80 0.34 -3.00
C CYS A 202 -2.51 1.83 -3.14
N PHE A 203 -1.26 2.15 -3.45
CA PHE A 203 -0.80 3.50 -3.77
C PHE A 203 -0.05 3.49 -5.10
N ILE A 204 -0.20 4.58 -5.83
CA ILE A 204 0.52 4.84 -7.08
C ILE A 204 1.25 6.16 -6.90
N GLN A 205 2.54 6.16 -7.16
CA GLN A 205 3.39 7.33 -6.92
C GLN A 205 4.12 7.76 -8.19
N SER A 206 4.35 9.05 -8.31
CA SER A 206 5.21 9.65 -9.32
C SER A 206 6.60 9.93 -8.74
N VAL A 207 7.56 10.05 -9.64
CA VAL A 207 8.92 10.52 -9.33
C VAL A 207 9.41 11.43 -10.44
N ASP A 208 10.02 12.54 -10.06
CA ASP A 208 10.71 13.45 -10.97
C ASP A 208 12.20 13.13 -11.06
N ASP A 209 12.84 13.54 -12.15
CA ASP A 209 14.26 13.27 -12.45
C ASP A 209 15.22 14.18 -11.66
N ASN A 210 15.14 14.12 -10.33
CA ASN A 210 16.05 14.81 -9.43
C ASN A 210 16.23 14.01 -8.13
N MET A 211 17.37 14.21 -7.47
CA MET A 211 17.71 13.41 -6.28
C MET A 211 16.75 13.62 -5.11
N GLU A 212 16.19 14.82 -4.94
CA GLU A 212 15.26 15.11 -3.85
C GLU A 212 13.98 14.27 -4.01
N ASP A 213 13.42 14.21 -5.22
CA ASP A 213 12.18 13.50 -5.48
C ASP A 213 12.37 11.96 -5.52
N ILE A 214 13.52 11.50 -6.01
CA ILE A 214 13.93 10.09 -5.94
C ILE A 214 14.04 9.64 -4.46
N MET A 215 14.64 10.44 -3.59
CA MET A 215 14.74 10.12 -2.16
C MET A 215 13.41 10.34 -1.41
N ARG A 216 12.57 11.29 -1.85
CA ARG A 216 11.19 11.44 -1.36
C ARG A 216 10.39 10.18 -1.63
N LEU A 217 10.49 9.60 -2.83
CA LEU A 217 9.80 8.35 -3.16
C LEU A 217 10.22 7.23 -2.20
N ALA A 218 11.52 7.02 -2.01
CA ALA A 218 12.05 6.04 -1.05
C ALA A 218 11.44 6.22 0.36
N THR A 219 11.39 7.46 0.84
CA THR A 219 10.83 7.81 2.15
C THR A 219 9.33 7.51 2.21
N SER A 220 8.59 7.90 1.17
CA SER A 220 7.14 7.70 1.09
C SER A 220 6.78 6.21 1.05
N GLU A 221 7.48 5.42 0.25
CA GLU A 221 7.23 3.99 0.13
C GLU A 221 7.49 3.27 1.45
N ALA A 222 8.60 3.60 2.14
CA ALA A 222 8.89 3.06 3.46
C ALA A 222 7.75 3.32 4.47
N MET A 223 7.18 4.53 4.45
CA MET A 223 6.07 4.88 5.34
C MET A 223 4.77 4.14 4.97
N LEU A 224 4.48 3.96 3.69
CA LEU A 224 3.32 3.18 3.24
C LEU A 224 3.45 1.70 3.58
N PHE A 225 4.64 1.12 3.38
CA PHE A 225 4.93 -0.26 3.73
C PHE A 225 4.71 -0.52 5.22
N LYS A 226 5.21 0.38 6.09
CA LYS A 226 5.03 0.29 7.56
C LYS A 226 3.58 -0.02 7.96
N PHE A 227 2.60 0.52 7.24
CA PHE A 227 1.18 0.37 7.55
C PHE A 227 0.43 -0.72 6.78
N GLY A 228 1.11 -1.53 5.97
CA GLY A 228 0.48 -2.65 5.27
C GLY A 228 0.12 -2.36 3.83
N SER A 229 0.39 -1.15 3.33
CA SER A 229 0.06 -0.74 1.97
C SER A 229 1.17 -1.14 1.00
N GLY A 230 0.80 -1.40 -0.25
CA GLY A 230 1.72 -1.60 -1.36
C GLY A 230 1.77 -0.38 -2.28
N THR A 231 2.87 -0.24 -3.01
CA THR A 231 3.16 0.94 -3.84
C THR A 231 3.54 0.54 -5.26
N GLY A 232 3.19 1.35 -6.23
CA GLY A 232 3.62 1.18 -7.60
C GLY A 232 4.08 2.49 -8.23
N THR A 233 5.19 2.41 -8.97
CA THR A 233 5.82 3.58 -9.57
C THR A 233 6.35 3.25 -10.96
N ASP A 234 6.11 4.14 -11.92
CA ASP A 234 6.79 4.14 -13.20
C ASP A 234 8.04 5.01 -13.12
N LEU A 235 9.18 4.45 -13.49
CA LEU A 235 10.49 5.09 -13.36
C LEU A 235 11.02 5.66 -14.68
N SER A 236 10.18 5.72 -15.72
CA SER A 236 10.59 6.22 -17.05
C SER A 236 10.90 7.71 -17.08
N THR A 237 10.54 8.44 -16.02
CA THR A 237 10.91 9.85 -15.83
C THR A 237 12.38 10.01 -15.46
N ILE A 238 13.01 9.01 -14.84
CA ILE A 238 14.42 9.06 -14.45
C ILE A 238 15.29 8.88 -15.68
N ARG A 239 16.24 9.79 -15.91
CA ARG A 239 17.12 9.72 -17.09
C ARG A 239 17.92 8.42 -17.17
N SER A 240 18.19 7.97 -18.39
CA SER A 240 18.98 6.75 -18.64
C SER A 240 20.41 6.89 -18.15
N HIS A 241 21.03 5.79 -17.69
CA HIS A 241 22.46 5.74 -17.34
C HIS A 241 23.42 6.04 -18.53
N ARG A 242 22.86 6.16 -19.74
CA ARG A 242 23.55 6.53 -20.98
C ARG A 242 23.48 8.02 -21.30
N GLU A 243 22.70 8.80 -20.54
CA GLU A 243 22.60 10.26 -20.69
C GLU A 243 23.70 11.00 -19.90
N LYS A 244 23.66 12.34 -19.89
CA LYS A 244 24.64 13.20 -19.21
C LYS A 244 24.05 13.90 -17.98
N LEU A 245 24.91 14.17 -17.00
CA LEU A 245 24.61 15.07 -15.88
C LEU A 245 25.09 16.49 -16.18
N SER A 246 24.41 17.48 -15.58
CA SER A 246 24.75 18.91 -15.72
C SER A 246 26.16 19.23 -15.18
N GLY A 247 26.56 18.57 -14.08
CA GLY A 247 27.89 18.69 -13.49
C GLY A 247 29.00 17.86 -14.16
N GLY A 248 28.69 17.19 -15.28
CA GLY A 248 29.58 16.21 -15.90
C GLY A 248 29.41 14.79 -15.34
N GLY A 249 29.84 13.78 -16.11
CA GLY A 249 29.65 12.37 -15.77
C GLY A 249 28.34 11.77 -16.30
N ARG A 250 28.08 10.53 -15.89
CA ARG A 250 26.91 9.74 -16.29
C ARG A 250 26.00 9.50 -15.08
N PRO A 251 24.67 9.61 -15.24
CA PRO A 251 23.74 9.29 -14.18
C PRO A 251 23.72 7.78 -13.91
N SER A 252 23.23 7.39 -12.73
CA SER A 252 23.12 5.98 -12.33
C SER A 252 22.04 5.20 -13.09
N GLY A 253 21.07 5.90 -13.69
CA GLY A 253 19.90 5.33 -14.35
C GLY A 253 18.83 4.79 -13.39
N PRO A 254 17.62 4.50 -13.90
CA PRO A 254 16.50 4.01 -13.09
C PRO A 254 16.83 2.70 -12.36
N LEU A 255 17.54 1.76 -13.01
CA LEU A 255 17.85 0.45 -12.43
C LEU A 255 18.69 0.53 -11.15
N SER A 256 19.57 1.52 -11.05
CA SER A 256 20.36 1.74 -9.83
C SER A 256 19.46 2.15 -8.66
N PHE A 257 18.48 3.02 -8.89
CA PHE A 257 17.51 3.41 -7.86
C PHE A 257 16.47 2.34 -7.58
N MET A 258 16.12 1.51 -8.57
CA MET A 258 15.30 0.32 -8.35
C MET A 258 15.90 -0.61 -7.30
N ARG A 259 17.23 -0.72 -7.21
CA ARG A 259 17.91 -1.49 -6.16
C ARG A 259 17.69 -0.88 -4.77
N VAL A 260 17.73 0.46 -4.67
CA VAL A 260 17.43 1.16 -3.41
C VAL A 260 16.00 0.84 -2.97
N TYR A 261 15.04 0.99 -3.87
CA TYR A 261 13.63 0.75 -3.55
C TYR A 261 13.31 -0.72 -3.27
N ASP A 262 13.98 -1.66 -3.96
CA ASP A 262 13.92 -3.09 -3.67
C ASP A 262 14.38 -3.40 -2.24
N GLN A 263 15.49 -2.79 -1.81
CA GLN A 263 15.98 -2.98 -0.45
C GLN A 263 15.08 -2.32 0.61
N ILE A 264 14.45 -1.19 0.31
CA ILE A 264 13.43 -0.61 1.19
C ILE A 264 12.26 -1.59 1.38
N ALA A 265 11.78 -2.21 0.30
CA ALA A 265 10.73 -3.23 0.38
C ALA A 265 11.17 -4.50 1.13
N ALA A 266 12.47 -4.83 1.10
CA ALA A 266 13.05 -5.96 1.84
C ALA A 266 13.11 -5.72 3.36
N VAL A 267 13.55 -4.51 3.78
CA VAL A 267 13.82 -4.23 5.20
C VAL A 267 12.59 -3.73 5.96
N VAL A 268 11.63 -3.09 5.29
CA VAL A 268 10.42 -2.58 5.94
C VAL A 268 9.35 -3.67 5.97
N LYS A 269 9.13 -4.23 7.17
CA LYS A 269 8.06 -5.21 7.42
C LYS A 269 6.69 -4.55 7.31
N SER A 270 5.81 -5.15 6.52
CA SER A 270 4.52 -4.57 6.18
C SER A 270 3.50 -4.70 7.31
N GLY A 271 2.91 -3.57 7.74
CA GLY A 271 1.90 -3.52 8.81
C GLY A 271 2.42 -3.90 10.20
N GLY A 272 3.74 -3.83 10.43
CA GLY A 272 4.37 -4.33 11.67
C GLY A 272 4.29 -5.85 11.85
N LYS A 273 3.84 -6.60 10.83
CA LYS A 273 3.76 -8.06 10.82
C LYS A 273 4.89 -8.66 9.98
N THR A 274 5.08 -9.98 10.01
CA THR A 274 6.13 -10.69 9.25
C THR A 274 5.91 -10.75 7.72
N ARG A 275 5.14 -9.82 7.14
CA ARG A 275 4.85 -9.80 5.69
C ARG A 275 5.83 -8.89 4.96
N ARG A 276 6.32 -9.34 3.79
CA ARG A 276 7.12 -8.51 2.87
C ARG A 276 6.27 -7.37 2.29
N ALA A 277 6.89 -6.22 2.05
CA ALA A 277 6.24 -5.14 1.33
C ALA A 277 5.91 -5.58 -0.11
N ALA A 278 4.87 -4.97 -0.68
CA ALA A 278 4.47 -5.21 -2.07
C ALA A 278 4.79 -3.98 -2.91
N LYS A 279 5.58 -4.17 -3.97
CA LYS A 279 6.03 -3.08 -4.83
C LYS A 279 5.88 -3.43 -6.32
N MET A 280 5.40 -2.48 -7.12
CA MET A 280 5.47 -2.51 -8.59
C MET A 280 6.48 -1.47 -9.07
N GLN A 281 7.33 -1.86 -10.01
CA GLN A 281 8.18 -0.95 -10.76
C GLN A 281 7.94 -1.15 -12.25
N SER A 282 7.65 -0.08 -12.96
CA SER A 282 7.49 -0.12 -14.41
C SER A 282 8.43 0.80 -15.15
N LEU A 283 8.66 0.45 -16.41
CA LEU A 283 9.40 1.26 -17.35
C LEU A 283 8.70 1.19 -18.71
N LYS A 284 8.56 2.33 -19.37
CA LYS A 284 7.92 2.42 -20.69
C LYS A 284 8.88 1.91 -21.75
N VAL A 285 8.33 1.20 -22.74
CA VAL A 285 9.12 0.49 -23.77
C VAL A 285 9.99 1.43 -24.62
N TRP A 286 9.71 2.73 -24.65
CA TRP A 286 10.51 3.75 -25.34
C TRP A 286 11.78 4.16 -24.58
N HIS A 287 11.94 3.77 -23.31
CA HIS A 287 13.04 4.27 -22.49
C HIS A 287 14.39 3.60 -22.85
N PRO A 288 15.53 4.32 -22.89
CA PRO A 288 16.80 3.78 -23.43
C PRO A 288 17.40 2.60 -22.66
N ASP A 289 17.02 2.43 -21.39
CA ASP A 289 17.47 1.33 -20.52
C ASP A 289 16.50 0.13 -20.50
N ILE A 290 15.57 0.05 -21.47
CA ILE A 290 14.52 -0.96 -21.48
C ILE A 290 15.05 -2.40 -21.53
N MET A 291 16.12 -2.65 -22.29
CA MET A 291 16.68 -4.00 -22.40
C MET A 291 17.30 -4.45 -21.07
N GLU A 292 18.01 -3.56 -20.38
CA GLU A 292 18.52 -3.85 -19.05
C GLU A 292 17.40 -4.08 -18.04
N PHE A 293 16.32 -3.29 -18.11
CA PHE A 293 15.14 -3.46 -17.25
C PHE A 293 14.49 -4.84 -17.46
N ILE A 294 14.30 -5.27 -18.72
CA ILE A 294 13.73 -6.58 -19.05
C ILE A 294 14.57 -7.71 -18.45
N GLU A 295 15.90 -7.58 -18.48
CA GLU A 295 16.80 -8.66 -18.09
C GLU A 295 17.21 -8.65 -16.62
N CYS A 296 16.92 -7.58 -15.86
CA CYS A 296 17.58 -7.37 -14.57
C CYS A 296 17.23 -8.46 -13.56
N LYS A 297 15.95 -8.82 -13.41
CA LYS A 297 15.52 -9.84 -12.46
C LYS A 297 15.93 -11.24 -12.90
N TYR A 298 15.83 -11.53 -14.19
CA TYR A 298 16.36 -12.78 -14.77
C TYR A 298 17.84 -12.99 -14.46
N LYS A 299 18.68 -11.96 -14.60
CA LYS A 299 20.11 -12.04 -14.29
C LYS A 299 20.39 -12.28 -12.81
N GLU A 300 19.60 -11.69 -11.91
CA GLU A 300 19.70 -11.97 -10.47
C GLU A 300 19.24 -13.40 -10.13
N GLU A 301 18.19 -13.90 -10.79
CA GLU A 301 17.73 -15.28 -10.64
C GLU A 301 18.82 -16.30 -11.00
N GLN A 302 19.53 -16.06 -12.11
CA GLN A 302 20.68 -16.90 -12.50
C GLN A 302 21.78 -16.92 -11.43
N LYS A 303 21.98 -15.82 -10.68
CA LYS A 303 22.92 -15.80 -9.55
C LYS A 303 22.40 -16.65 -8.40
N ALA A 304 21.11 -16.56 -8.05
CA ALA A 304 20.53 -17.42 -7.01
C ALA A 304 20.67 -18.90 -7.37
N HIS A 305 20.39 -19.29 -8.61
CA HIS A 305 20.61 -20.66 -9.09
C HIS A 305 22.07 -21.09 -8.95
N THR A 306 23.02 -20.24 -9.36
CA THR A 306 24.45 -20.53 -9.21
C THR A 306 24.84 -20.74 -7.73
N LEU A 307 24.29 -19.93 -6.81
CA LEU A 307 24.52 -20.08 -5.37
C LEU A 307 23.93 -21.39 -4.84
N ILE A 308 22.72 -21.74 -5.23
CA ILE A 308 22.04 -22.98 -4.82
C ILE A 308 22.78 -24.21 -5.36
N GLU A 309 23.16 -24.21 -6.64
CA GLU A 309 23.89 -25.29 -7.31
C GLU A 309 25.27 -25.55 -6.71
N SER A 310 25.86 -24.54 -6.04
CA SER A 310 27.12 -24.74 -5.29
C SER A 310 26.98 -25.71 -4.10
N GLY A 311 25.75 -26.02 -3.68
CA GLY A 311 25.44 -26.85 -2.52
C GLY A 311 25.68 -26.17 -1.17
N ARG A 312 26.08 -24.90 -1.15
CA ARG A 312 26.35 -24.12 0.08
C ARG A 312 25.13 -23.36 0.60
N TYR A 313 24.14 -23.13 -0.26
CA TYR A 313 22.96 -22.34 0.06
C TYR A 313 21.70 -23.15 -0.25
N GLU A 314 20.71 -23.05 0.62
CA GLU A 314 19.45 -23.76 0.47
C GLU A 314 18.61 -23.21 -0.68
N ALA A 315 17.89 -24.09 -1.36
CA ALA A 315 16.88 -23.74 -2.37
C ALA A 315 15.58 -23.21 -1.73
N ASN A 316 15.69 -22.46 -0.64
CA ASN A 316 14.57 -21.82 0.04
C ASN A 316 14.45 -20.37 -0.42
N PHE A 317 13.26 -19.96 -0.83
CA PHE A 317 12.97 -18.57 -1.22
C PHE A 317 13.25 -17.56 -0.09
N ASN A 318 13.10 -17.96 1.18
CA ASN A 318 13.45 -17.15 2.35
C ASN A 318 14.91 -17.37 2.81
N GLY A 319 15.68 -18.17 2.09
CA GLY A 319 17.07 -18.51 2.38
C GLY A 319 18.06 -17.44 1.92
N GLU A 320 19.32 -17.63 2.31
CA GLU A 320 20.38 -16.65 2.10
C GLU A 320 20.60 -16.31 0.62
N ALA A 321 20.51 -17.31 -0.27
CA ALA A 321 20.67 -17.14 -1.72
C ALA A 321 19.74 -16.04 -2.26
N TYR A 322 18.43 -16.16 -2.02
CA TYR A 322 17.45 -15.17 -2.48
C TYR A 322 17.53 -13.85 -1.71
N SER A 323 17.85 -13.89 -0.41
CA SER A 323 17.99 -12.66 0.38
C SER A 323 19.19 -11.79 -0.03
N SER A 324 20.18 -12.38 -0.71
CA SER A 324 21.42 -11.70 -1.11
C SER A 324 21.39 -11.08 -2.51
N ILE A 325 20.38 -11.41 -3.32
CA ILE A 325 20.24 -10.90 -4.69
C ILE A 325 19.21 -9.76 -4.77
N LEU A 326 19.23 -9.04 -5.89
CA LEU A 326 18.44 -7.82 -6.07
C LEU A 326 17.12 -8.08 -6.82
N PHE A 327 16.21 -7.11 -6.75
CA PHE A 327 14.93 -7.08 -7.49
C PHE A 327 13.92 -8.17 -7.11
N GLN A 328 14.11 -8.83 -5.97
CA GLN A 328 13.23 -9.91 -5.49
C GLN A 328 12.01 -9.40 -4.70
N ASN A 329 11.99 -8.11 -4.34
CA ASN A 329 10.95 -7.49 -3.53
C ASN A 329 10.05 -6.55 -4.34
N ALA A 330 10.15 -6.60 -5.67
CA ALA A 330 9.28 -5.89 -6.58
C ALA A 330 8.82 -6.77 -7.75
N ASN A 331 7.58 -6.55 -8.16
CA ASN A 331 7.08 -6.95 -9.47
C ASN A 331 7.58 -5.93 -10.51
N LEU A 332 8.00 -6.41 -11.66
CA LEU A 332 8.47 -5.58 -12.77
C LEU A 332 7.49 -5.67 -13.93
N SER A 333 7.18 -4.55 -14.57
CA SER A 333 6.34 -4.56 -15.77
C SER A 333 6.82 -3.58 -16.82
N VAL A 334 6.84 -4.02 -18.08
CA VAL A 334 7.08 -3.11 -19.19
C VAL A 334 5.76 -2.53 -19.67
N ARG A 335 5.71 -1.20 -19.77
CA ARG A 335 4.58 -0.48 -20.34
C ARG A 335 4.74 -0.36 -21.86
N VAL A 336 3.99 -1.18 -22.60
CA VAL A 336 4.02 -1.23 -24.06
C VAL A 336 2.92 -0.35 -24.68
N THR A 337 3.14 0.10 -25.90
CA THR A 337 2.19 0.92 -26.67
C THR A 337 1.70 0.17 -27.90
N ASP A 338 0.55 0.58 -28.44
CA ASP A 338 0.03 0.04 -29.70
C ASP A 338 1.06 0.17 -30.84
N ASP A 339 1.87 1.24 -30.85
CA ASP A 339 2.90 1.49 -31.87
C ASP A 339 4.05 0.48 -31.77
N PHE A 340 4.49 0.15 -30.54
CA PHE A 340 5.45 -0.92 -30.31
C PHE A 340 4.90 -2.27 -30.77
N MET A 341 3.65 -2.58 -30.41
CA MET A 341 3.01 -3.84 -30.81
C MET A 341 2.87 -3.96 -32.33
N ARG A 342 2.49 -2.90 -33.04
CA ARG A 342 2.51 -2.89 -34.52
C ARG A 342 3.91 -3.12 -35.08
N SER A 343 4.92 -2.49 -34.50
CA SER A 343 6.32 -2.72 -34.91
C SER A 343 6.76 -4.18 -34.72
N VAL A 344 6.25 -4.88 -33.69
CA VAL A 344 6.48 -6.32 -33.51
C VAL A 344 5.81 -7.12 -34.63
N GLU A 345 4.53 -6.85 -34.90
CA GLU A 345 3.75 -7.57 -35.92
C GLU A 345 4.40 -7.46 -37.30
N GLU A 346 4.82 -6.25 -37.66
CA GLU A 346 5.45 -5.89 -38.95
C GLU A 346 6.93 -6.27 -39.07
N ASP A 347 7.53 -6.90 -38.04
CA ASP A 347 8.96 -7.20 -37.97
C ASP A 347 9.87 -5.95 -38.14
N GLY A 348 9.40 -4.84 -37.61
CA GLY A 348 10.04 -3.53 -37.68
C GLY A 348 11.11 -3.28 -36.62
N GLN A 349 11.70 -2.08 -36.69
CA GLN A 349 12.60 -1.55 -35.68
C GLN A 349 11.83 -0.75 -34.62
N TRP A 350 12.23 -0.90 -33.37
CA TRP A 350 11.81 -0.05 -32.26
C TRP A 350 12.97 0.82 -31.80
N THR A 351 12.85 2.13 -32.05
CA THR A 351 13.83 3.13 -31.62
C THR A 351 13.34 3.78 -30.32
N THR A 352 14.16 3.66 -29.27
CA THR A 352 13.94 4.37 -28.01
C THR A 352 14.24 5.87 -28.16
N HIS A 353 13.89 6.71 -27.19
CA HIS A 353 14.29 8.12 -27.19
C HIS A 353 14.89 8.52 -25.84
N TRP A 354 15.78 9.51 -25.84
CA TRP A 354 16.37 10.02 -24.61
C TRP A 354 15.32 10.66 -23.71
N VAL A 355 15.47 10.54 -22.38
CA VAL A 355 14.51 11.11 -21.43
C VAL A 355 14.63 12.63 -21.40
N THR A 356 15.87 13.14 -21.37
CA THR A 356 16.16 14.59 -21.35
C THR A 356 16.04 15.26 -22.73
N SER A 357 15.92 14.47 -23.80
CA SER A 357 15.75 14.95 -25.17
C SER A 357 14.88 13.99 -25.98
N SER A 358 13.56 14.05 -25.76
CA SER A 358 12.59 13.10 -26.35
C SER A 358 12.51 13.11 -27.88
N LYS A 359 13.09 14.11 -28.54
CA LYS A 359 13.18 14.20 -30.01
C LYS A 359 14.43 13.54 -30.59
N ALA A 360 15.38 13.14 -29.75
CA ALA A 360 16.62 12.53 -30.19
C ALA A 360 16.55 11.02 -30.03
N ASP A 361 16.88 10.33 -31.11
CA ASP A 361 16.87 8.87 -31.16
C ASP A 361 17.87 8.30 -30.16
N GLY A 362 17.37 7.37 -29.37
CA GLY A 362 18.16 6.49 -28.55
C GLY A 362 18.56 5.22 -29.30
N PRO A 363 19.00 4.20 -28.55
CA PRO A 363 19.20 2.85 -29.08
C PRO A 363 17.98 2.31 -29.85
N SER A 364 18.24 1.62 -30.96
CA SER A 364 17.24 0.90 -31.75
C SER A 364 17.43 -0.61 -31.65
N TYR A 365 16.31 -1.34 -31.65
CA TYR A 365 16.28 -2.79 -31.56
C TYR A 365 15.23 -3.35 -32.52
N PRO A 366 15.41 -4.56 -33.10
CA PRO A 366 14.29 -5.27 -33.72
C PRO A 366 13.16 -5.45 -32.70
N ALA A 367 11.95 -4.99 -33.02
CA ALA A 367 10.84 -4.97 -32.05
C ALA A 367 10.50 -6.38 -31.56
N ARG A 368 10.53 -7.37 -32.46
CA ARG A 368 10.35 -8.80 -32.12
C ARG A 368 11.38 -9.30 -31.13
N LYS A 369 12.63 -8.85 -31.22
CA LYS A 369 13.68 -9.23 -30.28
C LYS A 369 13.42 -8.68 -28.88
N VAL A 370 12.90 -7.45 -28.78
CA VAL A 370 12.51 -6.86 -27.49
C VAL A 370 11.38 -7.67 -26.85
N LEU A 371 10.30 -7.96 -27.61
CA LEU A 371 9.18 -8.74 -27.10
C LEU A 371 9.57 -10.19 -26.76
N GLN A 372 10.36 -10.84 -27.63
CA GLN A 372 10.88 -12.18 -27.38
C GLN A 372 11.69 -12.21 -26.08
N ARG A 373 12.53 -11.19 -25.84
CA ARG A 373 13.32 -11.15 -24.62
C ARG A 373 12.47 -10.99 -23.36
N MET A 374 11.39 -10.21 -23.42
CA MET A 374 10.41 -10.16 -22.33
C MET A 374 9.82 -11.54 -22.04
N ALA A 375 9.37 -12.25 -23.09
CA ALA A 375 8.76 -13.57 -22.95
C ALA A 375 9.75 -14.60 -22.38
N GLU A 376 11.01 -14.59 -22.83
CA GLU A 376 12.07 -15.47 -22.31
C GLU A 376 12.33 -15.21 -20.82
N CYS A 377 12.52 -13.94 -20.42
CA CYS A 377 12.73 -13.59 -19.01
C CYS A 377 11.53 -13.98 -18.15
N ALA A 378 10.30 -13.70 -18.61
CA ALA A 378 9.09 -14.05 -17.89
C ALA A 378 8.89 -15.57 -17.77
N TRP A 379 9.28 -16.34 -18.79
CA TRP A 379 9.27 -17.80 -18.71
C TRP A 379 10.21 -18.34 -17.62
N HIS A 380 11.36 -17.70 -17.44
CA HIS A 380 12.35 -18.12 -16.46
C HIS A 380 12.04 -17.70 -15.02
N CYS A 381 11.56 -16.47 -14.80
CA CYS A 381 11.45 -15.91 -13.45
C CYS A 381 10.10 -15.23 -13.15
N GLY A 382 9.13 -15.30 -14.07
CA GLY A 382 7.82 -14.66 -13.92
C GLY A 382 7.77 -13.16 -14.25
N ASP A 383 8.93 -12.53 -14.52
CA ASP A 383 9.07 -11.11 -14.82
C ASP A 383 9.91 -10.84 -16.09
N PRO A 384 9.68 -9.71 -16.78
CA PRO A 384 8.69 -8.68 -16.47
C PRO A 384 7.28 -9.05 -16.97
N GLY A 385 6.27 -8.57 -16.27
CA GLY A 385 4.90 -8.47 -16.79
C GLY A 385 4.77 -7.39 -17.88
N VAL A 386 3.56 -7.25 -18.43
CA VAL A 386 3.25 -6.28 -19.49
C VAL A 386 2.02 -5.45 -19.10
N GLN A 387 2.11 -4.15 -19.31
CA GLN A 387 1.00 -3.20 -19.15
C GLN A 387 0.77 -2.46 -20.48
N TYR A 388 -0.47 -2.47 -20.99
CA TYR A 388 -0.82 -1.87 -22.28
C TYR A 388 -1.16 -0.39 -22.13
N ASP A 389 -0.13 0.45 -22.14
CA ASP A 389 -0.15 1.85 -21.77
C ASP A 389 -1.16 2.70 -22.58
N THR A 390 -1.23 2.46 -23.89
CA THR A 390 -2.18 3.08 -24.82
C THR A 390 -3.61 2.64 -24.54
N THR A 391 -3.84 1.35 -24.34
CA THR A 391 -5.15 0.80 -23.99
C THR A 391 -5.64 1.33 -22.65
N ILE A 392 -4.80 1.30 -21.61
CA ILE A 392 -5.12 1.83 -20.28
C ILE A 392 -5.62 3.27 -20.38
N ASN A 393 -4.90 4.13 -21.11
CA ASN A 393 -5.27 5.54 -21.22
C ASN A 393 -6.46 5.79 -22.15
N ARG A 394 -6.70 4.93 -23.15
CA ARG A 394 -7.89 4.98 -24.00
C ARG A 394 -9.18 4.72 -23.21
N TRP A 395 -9.11 3.86 -22.19
CA TRP A 395 -10.22 3.52 -21.30
C TRP A 395 -10.24 4.34 -20.00
N HIS A 396 -9.38 5.35 -19.89
CA HIS A 396 -9.35 6.20 -18.71
C HIS A 396 -10.66 6.99 -18.59
N THR A 397 -11.39 6.77 -17.50
CA THR A 397 -12.68 7.41 -17.24
C THR A 397 -12.57 8.87 -16.76
N CYS A 398 -11.38 9.32 -16.36
CA CYS A 398 -11.11 10.65 -15.83
C CYS A 398 -9.91 11.35 -16.50
N PRO A 399 -9.80 11.40 -17.84
CA PRO A 399 -8.58 11.85 -18.53
C PRO A 399 -8.14 13.29 -18.21
N ASN A 400 -9.05 14.14 -17.75
CA ASN A 400 -8.75 15.51 -17.34
C ASN A 400 -7.93 15.59 -16.03
N SER A 401 -7.88 14.53 -15.21
CA SER A 401 -7.01 14.49 -14.01
C SER A 401 -5.54 14.21 -14.34
N GLY A 402 -5.23 14.00 -15.61
CA GLY A 402 -3.90 13.65 -16.08
C GLY A 402 -3.84 12.21 -16.57
N ARG A 403 -2.70 11.87 -17.15
CA ARG A 403 -2.46 10.56 -17.75
C ARG A 403 -2.19 9.51 -16.68
N ILE A 404 -2.70 8.30 -16.86
CA ILE A 404 -2.29 7.14 -16.08
C ILE A 404 -0.89 6.71 -16.52
N ASN A 405 0.07 6.79 -15.60
CA ASN A 405 1.48 6.51 -15.90
C ASN A 405 2.03 5.25 -15.22
N ALA A 406 1.38 4.78 -14.16
CA ALA A 406 1.83 3.64 -13.36
C ALA A 406 0.61 2.78 -12.97
N SER A 407 0.83 1.79 -12.14
CA SER A 407 -0.21 0.93 -11.55
C SER A 407 0.28 0.44 -10.20
N ASN A 408 -0.61 -0.02 -9.33
CA ASN A 408 -0.25 -0.56 -8.02
C ASN A 408 0.46 -1.94 -8.14
N PRO A 409 0.93 -2.56 -7.03
CA PRO A 409 1.70 -3.81 -7.04
C PRO A 409 1.15 -4.96 -7.90
N CYS A 410 -0.17 -5.12 -7.95
CA CYS A 410 -0.83 -6.25 -8.61
C CYS A 410 -1.48 -5.90 -9.96
N SER A 411 -1.25 -4.68 -10.46
CA SER A 411 -1.74 -4.19 -11.76
C SER A 411 -3.28 -4.09 -11.94
N GLU A 412 -4.04 -4.00 -10.86
CA GLU A 412 -5.51 -3.94 -10.87
C GLU A 412 -6.08 -2.52 -10.70
N TYR A 413 -5.28 -1.58 -10.19
CA TYR A 413 -5.60 -0.15 -10.12
C TYR A 413 -4.70 0.67 -11.04
N MET A 414 -5.30 1.56 -11.82
CA MET A 414 -4.65 2.32 -12.90
C MET A 414 -4.82 3.82 -12.69
#